data_AF-A0A0D7AUP6-F1
#
_entry.id   AF-A0A0D7AUP6-F1
#
_cell.length_a   1.000
_cell.length_b   1.000
_cell.length_c   1.000
_cell.angle_alpha   90.00
_cell.angle_beta   90.00
_cell.angle_gamma   90.00
#
_symmetry.space_group_name_H-M   'P 1'
#
loop_
_entity.id
_entity.type
_entity.pdbx_description
1 polymer ?
#
loop_
_entity_poly.entity_id
_entity_poly.type
_entity_poly.pdbx_seq_one_letter_code
_entity_poly.pdbx_strand_id
1 'polypeptide(L)'
;SSTHNVRIERLWVDVGIYFVRYWRAFFQKLERCHRLDPSKPEHLWLLHLLFHTEINKDCEGFVNMWNHHPISGQGRDQTPVDLNFAGRHTHGEYTDEYENCHPDLLQRYLGVAGRRRARRLDGLGGGATGGADGEYEEVQEFIAADQAENVRNPQVDPPPKGCPFGDNGTFETFQTVLADVVGAGRLPEGFGILENKWDDGGYGVTEPIKMRGGKTADIALPLELWYPRAALWCAALYIMTDIMEEAAL
;
A
#
# COMPACT_ATOMS: atom_id res chain seq x y z
N SER A 1 -22.43 -12.30 -2.70
CA SER A 1 -21.66 -11.36 -3.54
C SER A 1 -22.35 -10.01 -3.44
N SER A 2 -21.81 -9.10 -2.63
CA SER A 2 -22.42 -7.78 -2.43
C SER A 2 -22.27 -6.94 -3.70
N THR A 3 -23.38 -6.51 -4.30
CA THR A 3 -23.37 -5.60 -5.46
C THR A 3 -22.84 -4.20 -5.08
N HIS A 4 -22.71 -3.90 -3.79
CA HIS A 4 -22.23 -2.61 -3.28
C HIS A 4 -20.71 -2.43 -3.38
N ASN A 5 -19.91 -3.51 -3.46
CA ASN A 5 -18.45 -3.42 -3.49
C ASN A 5 -17.84 -3.49 -4.90
N VAL A 6 -18.66 -3.56 -5.95
CA VAL A 6 -18.19 -3.75 -7.33
C VAL A 6 -17.23 -2.64 -7.79
N ARG A 7 -17.41 -1.41 -7.33
CA ARG A 7 -16.55 -0.28 -7.73
C ARG A 7 -15.18 -0.33 -7.08
N ILE A 8 -15.11 -0.64 -5.78
CA ILE A 8 -13.83 -0.78 -5.07
C ILE A 8 -13.07 -2.03 -5.54
N GLU A 9 -13.78 -3.13 -5.84
CA GLU A 9 -13.18 -4.33 -6.42
C GLU A 9 -12.57 -4.07 -7.80
N ARG A 10 -13.25 -3.32 -8.68
CA ARG A 10 -12.70 -2.91 -9.98
C ARG A 10 -11.49 -2.00 -9.82
N LEU A 11 -11.56 -1.03 -8.90
CA LEU A 11 -10.43 -0.15 -8.60
C LEU A 11 -9.19 -0.96 -8.19
N TRP A 12 -9.34 -1.96 -7.32
CA TRP A 12 -8.22 -2.82 -6.93
C TRP A 12 -7.66 -3.63 -8.09
N VAL A 13 -8.49 -4.05 -9.04
CA VAL A 13 -8.02 -4.70 -10.27
C VAL A 13 -7.20 -3.72 -11.11
N ASP A 14 -7.66 -2.48 -11.25
CA ASP A 14 -6.99 -1.44 -12.05
C ASP A 14 -5.67 -1.00 -11.43
N VAL A 15 -5.63 -0.77 -10.11
CA VAL A 15 -4.40 -0.57 -9.32
C VAL A 15 -3.42 -1.72 -9.55
N GLY A 16 -3.95 -2.95 -9.51
CA GLY A 16 -3.21 -4.18 -9.81
C GLY A 16 -2.54 -4.14 -11.18
N ILE A 17 -3.31 -3.83 -12.22
CA ILE A 17 -2.86 -3.78 -13.61
C ILE A 17 -1.83 -2.66 -13.83
N TYR A 18 -2.03 -1.50 -13.20
CA TYR A 18 -1.25 -0.31 -13.51
C TYR A 18 0.18 -0.37 -12.98
N PHE A 19 0.38 -0.76 -11.70
CA PHE A 19 1.73 -0.77 -11.13
C PHE A 19 2.00 -1.92 -10.15
N VAL A 20 1.02 -2.35 -9.36
CA VAL A 20 1.27 -3.34 -8.28
C VAL A 20 1.80 -4.68 -8.81
N ARG A 21 1.27 -5.16 -9.95
CA ARG A 21 1.75 -6.43 -10.56
C ARG A 21 3.20 -6.35 -11.02
N TYR A 22 3.65 -5.20 -11.51
CA TYR A 22 5.03 -5.01 -11.95
C TYR A 22 6.00 -5.01 -10.77
N TRP A 23 5.69 -4.26 -9.72
CA TRP A 23 6.49 -4.28 -8.48
C TRP A 23 6.55 -5.67 -7.85
N ARG A 24 5.42 -6.38 -7.84
CA ARG A 24 5.38 -7.77 -7.37
C ARG A 24 6.26 -8.70 -8.20
N ALA A 25 6.18 -8.61 -9.52
CA ALA A 25 7.01 -9.38 -10.44
C ALA A 25 8.50 -9.06 -10.22
N PHE A 26 8.83 -7.78 -10.05
CA PHE A 26 10.18 -7.33 -9.75
C PHE A 26 10.72 -7.90 -8.44
N PHE A 27 9.96 -7.85 -7.34
CA PHE A 27 10.40 -8.41 -6.06
C PHE A 27 10.55 -9.94 -6.10
N GLN A 28 9.69 -10.65 -6.84
CA GLN A 28 9.87 -12.09 -7.07
C GLN A 28 11.16 -12.39 -7.85
N LYS A 29 11.49 -11.55 -8.83
CA LYS A 29 12.77 -11.64 -9.55
C LYS A 29 13.96 -11.36 -8.63
N LEU A 30 13.86 -10.38 -7.72
CA LEU A 30 14.91 -10.13 -6.72
C LEU A 30 15.11 -11.32 -5.78
N GLU A 31 14.04 -11.99 -5.35
CA GLU A 31 14.10 -13.18 -4.50
C GLU A 31 14.79 -14.34 -5.23
N ARG A 32 14.41 -14.57 -6.49
CA ARG A 32 14.95 -15.66 -7.31
C ARG A 32 16.41 -15.46 -7.72
N CYS A 33 16.77 -14.24 -8.12
CA CYS A 33 18.05 -13.96 -8.78
C CYS A 33 19.04 -13.15 -7.94
N HIS A 34 18.56 -12.29 -7.05
CA HIS A 34 19.35 -11.22 -6.42
C HIS A 34 19.39 -11.30 -4.89
N ARG A 35 19.21 -12.50 -4.33
CA ARG A 35 19.40 -12.82 -2.90
C ARG A 35 18.48 -12.05 -1.95
N LEU A 36 17.34 -11.54 -2.43
CA LEU A 36 16.32 -11.01 -1.53
C LEU A 36 15.75 -12.16 -0.69
N ASP A 37 15.76 -11.99 0.63
CA ASP A 37 15.14 -12.90 1.58
C ASP A 37 14.04 -12.15 2.34
N PRO A 38 12.75 -12.45 2.10
CA PRO A 38 11.64 -11.77 2.75
C PRO A 38 11.54 -12.08 4.25
N SER A 39 12.26 -13.09 4.74
CA SER A 39 12.29 -13.46 6.16
C SER A 39 13.19 -12.52 6.97
N LYS A 40 14.09 -11.79 6.32
CA LYS A 40 15.07 -10.91 6.95
C LYS A 40 14.54 -9.47 7.05
N PRO A 41 14.36 -8.92 8.26
CA PRO A 41 13.83 -7.56 8.42
C PRO A 41 14.74 -6.49 7.81
N GLU A 42 16.06 -6.73 7.74
CA GLU A 42 17.04 -5.82 7.16
C GLU A 42 16.83 -5.67 5.65
N HIS A 43 16.49 -6.78 4.97
CA HIS A 43 16.19 -6.78 3.54
C HIS A 43 14.89 -6.02 3.26
N LEU A 44 13.85 -6.19 4.09
CA LEU A 44 12.59 -5.45 3.97
C LEU A 44 12.80 -3.96 4.21
N TRP A 45 13.59 -3.60 5.22
CA TRP A 45 13.96 -2.22 5.48
C TRP A 45 14.69 -1.61 4.28
N LEU A 46 15.64 -2.33 3.69
CA LEU A 46 16.39 -1.85 2.53
C LEU A 46 15.49 -1.67 1.30
N LEU A 47 14.55 -2.59 1.06
CA LEU A 47 13.55 -2.44 -0.01
C LEU A 47 12.72 -1.17 0.17
N HIS A 48 12.27 -0.89 1.40
CA HIS A 48 11.54 0.33 1.71
C HIS A 48 12.40 1.58 1.48
N LEU A 49 13.65 1.58 1.95
CA LEU A 49 14.55 2.72 1.75
C LEU A 49 14.73 3.05 0.26
N LEU A 50 14.95 2.02 -0.58
CA LEU A 50 15.28 2.21 -1.99
C LEU A 50 14.07 2.50 -2.87
N PHE A 51 12.95 1.81 -2.64
CA PHE A 51 11.85 1.75 -3.61
C PHE A 51 10.54 2.39 -3.13
N HIS A 52 10.41 2.74 -1.85
CA HIS A 52 9.17 3.35 -1.35
C HIS A 52 8.81 4.65 -2.07
N THR A 53 9.82 5.49 -2.35
CA THR A 53 9.61 6.75 -3.09
C THR A 53 9.14 6.51 -4.52
N GLU A 54 9.72 5.52 -5.21
CA GLU A 54 9.36 5.16 -6.58
C GLU A 54 7.97 4.52 -6.64
N ILE A 55 7.61 3.66 -5.68
CA ILE A 55 6.27 3.08 -5.57
C ILE A 55 5.23 4.18 -5.33
N ASN A 56 5.54 5.18 -4.49
CA ASN A 56 4.64 6.30 -4.26
C ASN A 56 4.48 7.18 -5.50
N LYS A 57 5.55 7.40 -6.28
CA LYS A 57 5.44 8.09 -7.58
C LYS A 57 4.53 7.34 -8.56
N ASP A 58 4.66 6.02 -8.65
CA ASP A 58 3.78 5.20 -9.49
C ASP A 58 2.32 5.26 -9.00
N CYS A 59 2.11 5.30 -7.68
CA CYS A 59 0.81 5.49 -7.05
C CYS A 59 0.20 6.86 -7.37
N GLU A 60 0.97 7.94 -7.24
CA GLU A 60 0.56 9.29 -7.62
C GLU A 60 0.21 9.37 -9.11
N GLY A 61 1.02 8.73 -9.96
CA GLY A 61 0.76 8.61 -11.39
C GLY A 61 -0.57 7.88 -11.69
N PHE A 62 -0.84 6.79 -10.98
CA PHE A 62 -2.12 6.09 -11.05
C PHE A 62 -3.28 7.00 -10.61
N VAL A 63 -3.16 7.67 -9.47
CA VAL A 63 -4.21 8.58 -8.96
C VAL A 63 -4.49 9.68 -9.98
N ASN A 64 -3.45 10.28 -10.57
CA ASN A 64 -3.61 11.30 -11.58
C ASN A 64 -4.33 10.77 -12.84
N MET A 65 -3.87 9.63 -13.39
CA MET A 65 -4.52 9.00 -14.54
C MET A 65 -5.99 8.66 -14.22
N TRP A 66 -6.23 8.04 -13.06
CA TRP A 66 -7.56 7.66 -12.62
C TRP A 66 -8.46 8.88 -12.42
N ASN A 67 -7.95 10.00 -11.94
CA ASN A 67 -8.78 11.18 -11.78
C ASN A 67 -9.17 11.86 -13.11
N HIS A 68 -8.41 11.59 -14.18
CA HIS A 68 -8.61 12.17 -15.51
C HIS A 68 -9.13 11.19 -16.57
N HIS A 69 -9.43 9.94 -16.23
CA HIS A 69 -10.01 9.01 -17.21
C HIS A 69 -11.49 9.34 -17.45
N PRO A 70 -11.97 9.31 -18.70
CA PRO A 70 -13.39 9.51 -18.98
C PRO A 70 -14.20 8.32 -18.47
N ILE A 71 -15.26 8.59 -17.71
CA ILE A 71 -16.16 7.54 -17.23
C ILE A 71 -17.23 7.26 -18.29
N SER A 72 -17.11 6.13 -18.98
CA SER A 72 -18.10 5.67 -19.96
C SER A 72 -19.46 5.39 -19.31
N GLY A 73 -20.55 5.62 -20.05
CA GLY A 73 -21.92 5.32 -19.59
C GLY A 73 -22.61 6.52 -18.93
N GLN A 74 -23.13 6.35 -17.71
CA GLN A 74 -23.84 7.42 -16.98
C GLN A 74 -22.98 8.66 -16.69
N GLY A 75 -21.65 8.55 -16.78
CA GLY A 75 -20.70 9.65 -16.62
C GLY A 75 -20.60 10.61 -17.81
N ARG A 76 -21.30 10.36 -18.93
CA ARG A 76 -21.34 11.24 -20.12
C ARG A 76 -19.94 11.66 -20.62
N ASP A 77 -18.98 10.75 -20.54
CA ASP A 77 -17.56 10.96 -20.90
C ASP A 77 -16.84 12.04 -20.07
N GLN A 78 -17.42 12.42 -18.92
CA GLN A 78 -16.78 13.31 -17.96
C GLN A 78 -15.76 12.54 -17.11
N THR A 79 -14.69 13.21 -16.71
CA THR A 79 -13.69 12.64 -15.81
C THR A 79 -14.18 12.70 -14.35
N PRO A 80 -13.63 11.89 -13.43
CA PRO A 80 -13.91 12.03 -12.00
C PRO A 80 -13.70 13.46 -11.48
N VAL A 81 -12.68 14.17 -11.98
CA VAL A 81 -12.42 15.58 -11.64
C VAL A 81 -13.55 16.48 -12.13
N ASP A 82 -14.02 16.30 -13.38
CA ASP A 82 -15.13 17.09 -13.93
C ASP A 82 -16.42 16.87 -13.16
N LEU A 83 -16.70 15.62 -12.78
CA LEU A 83 -17.88 15.25 -12.00
C LEU A 83 -17.82 15.85 -10.59
N ASN A 84 -16.64 15.83 -9.95
CA ASN A 84 -16.45 16.46 -8.65
C ASN A 84 -16.62 17.99 -8.75
N PHE A 85 -16.03 18.61 -9.76
CA PHE A 85 -16.17 20.05 -10.01
C PHE A 85 -17.63 20.45 -10.26
N ALA A 86 -18.33 19.74 -11.15
CA ALA A 86 -19.74 19.96 -11.40
C ALA A 86 -20.59 19.74 -10.14
N GLY A 87 -20.27 18.71 -9.35
CA GLY A 87 -20.91 18.41 -8.07
C GLY A 87 -20.78 19.55 -7.06
N ARG A 88 -19.55 20.02 -6.82
CA ARG A 88 -19.27 21.16 -5.92
C ARG A 88 -20.00 22.43 -6.36
N HIS A 89 -20.05 22.71 -7.66
CA HIS A 89 -20.74 23.88 -8.18
C HIS A 89 -22.27 23.78 -8.07
N THR A 90 -22.83 22.58 -8.19
CA THR A 90 -24.30 22.37 -8.17
C THR A 90 -24.86 22.19 -6.76
N HIS A 91 -24.11 21.57 -5.86
CA HIS A 91 -24.56 21.21 -4.51
C HIS A 91 -23.88 22.03 -3.41
N GLY A 92 -22.94 22.91 -3.76
CA GLY A 92 -22.11 23.66 -2.81
C GLY A 92 -20.89 22.86 -2.36
N GLU A 93 -19.96 23.54 -1.71
CA GLU A 93 -18.82 22.87 -1.07
C GLU A 93 -19.25 22.28 0.26
N TYR A 94 -19.00 20.98 0.44
CA TYR A 94 -19.08 20.38 1.76
C TYR A 94 -17.86 20.85 2.57
N THR A 95 -18.06 21.82 3.45
CA THR A 95 -17.08 22.13 4.49
C THR A 95 -17.30 21.16 5.63
N ASP A 96 -16.37 20.21 5.81
CA ASP A 96 -16.38 19.39 7.01
C ASP A 96 -15.90 20.25 8.18
N GLU A 97 -16.84 20.85 8.92
CA GLU A 97 -16.56 21.62 10.14
C GLU A 97 -15.82 20.79 11.21
N TYR A 98 -15.72 19.47 11.01
CA TYR A 98 -15.12 18.51 11.91
C TYR A 98 -13.89 17.79 11.33
N GLU A 99 -13.28 18.30 10.26
CA GLU A 99 -12.09 17.70 9.63
C GLU A 99 -10.93 17.45 10.62
N ASN A 100 -10.85 18.25 11.69
CA ASN A 100 -9.86 18.11 12.76
C ASN A 100 -10.41 17.48 14.05
N CYS A 101 -11.64 16.98 14.03
CA CYS A 101 -12.28 16.38 15.19
C CYS A 101 -11.98 14.89 15.23
N HIS A 102 -11.48 14.40 16.38
CA HIS A 102 -11.18 12.98 16.53
C HIS A 102 -12.44 12.14 16.23
N PRO A 103 -12.33 11.02 15.49
CA PRO A 103 -13.50 10.21 15.09
C PRO A 103 -14.37 9.79 16.29
N ASP A 104 -13.76 9.51 17.44
CA ASP A 104 -14.50 9.20 18.68
C ASP A 104 -15.35 10.36 19.20
N LEU A 105 -14.91 11.61 19.03
CA LEU A 105 -15.67 12.80 19.39
C LEU A 105 -16.83 13.03 18.41
N LEU A 106 -16.57 12.84 17.11
CA LEU A 106 -17.61 12.87 16.08
C LEU A 106 -18.72 11.85 16.36
N GLN A 107 -18.34 10.61 16.67
CA GLN A 107 -19.28 9.55 16.97
C GLN A 107 -20.08 9.82 18.24
N ARG A 108 -19.47 10.42 19.26
CA ARG A 108 -20.13 10.76 20.53
C ARG A 108 -21.17 11.88 20.40
N TYR A 109 -20.94 12.88 19.55
CA TYR A 109 -21.78 14.09 19.50
C TYR A 109 -22.67 14.19 18.25
N LEU A 110 -22.24 13.63 17.12
CA LEU A 110 -22.93 13.71 15.81
C LEU A 110 -23.29 12.34 15.25
N GLY A 111 -22.83 11.25 15.89
CA GLY A 111 -23.27 9.91 15.55
C GLY A 111 -24.80 9.80 15.61
N VAL A 112 -25.40 9.10 14.64
CA VAL A 112 -26.86 8.90 14.54
C VAL A 112 -27.41 8.10 15.74
N ALA A 113 -26.53 7.56 16.57
CA ALA A 113 -26.85 6.95 17.86
C ALA A 113 -27.08 8.02 18.97
N GLY A 114 -28.12 8.85 18.81
CA GLY A 114 -28.39 9.97 19.73
C GLY A 114 -29.86 10.31 19.96
N ARG A 115 -30.55 9.51 20.78
CA ARG A 115 -31.85 9.72 21.48
C ARG A 115 -33.10 10.08 20.65
N ARG A 116 -34.08 9.15 20.62
CA ARG A 116 -35.51 9.48 20.44
C ARG A 116 -35.94 10.46 21.54
N ARG A 117 -36.10 11.73 21.20
CA ARG A 117 -36.93 12.67 21.98
C ARG A 117 -38.39 12.29 21.77
N ALA A 118 -38.98 11.55 22.69
CA ALA A 118 -40.43 11.42 22.76
C ALA A 118 -41.03 12.74 23.27
N ARG A 119 -41.97 13.29 22.50
CA ARG A 119 -42.80 14.46 22.85
C ARG A 119 -43.83 14.04 23.92
N ARG A 120 -44.17 15.00 24.80
CA ARG A 120 -45.10 15.00 25.96
C ARG A 120 -46.36 14.11 25.78
N LEU A 121 -47.00 13.52 26.81
CA LEU A 121 -47.73 14.17 27.91
C LEU A 121 -48.18 13.10 28.95
N ASP A 122 -48.26 13.51 30.22
CA ASP A 122 -49.01 12.96 31.38
C ASP A 122 -48.69 11.57 31.96
N GLY A 123 -48.43 11.56 33.28
CA GLY A 123 -48.67 10.41 34.16
C GLY A 123 -47.47 9.86 34.94
N LEU A 124 -47.22 10.44 36.12
CA LEU A 124 -46.77 9.85 37.39
C LEU A 124 -46.04 8.48 37.41
N GLY A 125 -44.92 8.42 38.13
CA GLY A 125 -44.53 7.23 38.90
C GLY A 125 -43.10 6.76 38.69
N GLY A 126 -42.39 6.52 39.80
CA GLY A 126 -40.96 6.24 39.83
C GLY A 126 -40.52 4.84 39.35
N GLY A 127 -39.21 4.74 39.12
CA GLY A 127 -38.40 3.54 39.37
C GLY A 127 -38.27 2.56 38.20
N ALA A 128 -37.05 2.43 37.68
CA ALA A 128 -36.28 1.18 37.67
C ALA A 128 -35.09 1.27 36.71
N THR A 129 -33.91 1.00 37.26
CA THR A 129 -32.65 0.69 36.60
C THR A 129 -32.75 -0.57 35.72
N GLY A 130 -32.17 -0.57 34.53
CA GLY A 130 -32.04 -1.80 33.73
C GLY A 130 -31.26 -1.65 32.42
N GLY A 131 -29.98 -2.04 32.46
CA GLY A 131 -29.22 -2.67 31.38
C GLY A 131 -29.08 -1.93 30.04
N ALA A 132 -28.05 -1.11 29.91
CA ALA A 132 -27.63 -0.55 28.62
C ALA A 132 -26.60 -1.43 27.89
N ASP A 133 -26.14 -2.52 28.50
CA ASP A 133 -24.90 -3.20 28.06
C ASP A 133 -25.12 -4.21 26.92
N GLY A 134 -26.35 -4.70 26.70
CA GLY A 134 -26.65 -5.73 25.69
C GLY A 134 -26.85 -5.21 24.25
N GLU A 135 -27.37 -3.98 24.09
CA GLU A 135 -27.63 -3.40 22.75
C GLU A 135 -26.33 -2.94 22.05
N TYR A 136 -25.28 -2.59 22.82
CA TYR A 136 -24.00 -2.20 22.24
C TYR A 136 -23.19 -3.40 21.72
N GLU A 137 -23.25 -4.55 22.41
CA GLU A 137 -22.60 -5.79 21.94
C GLU A 137 -23.23 -6.28 20.64
N GLU A 138 -24.56 -6.27 20.51
CA GLU A 138 -25.27 -6.75 19.31
C GLU A 138 -24.98 -5.89 18.06
N VAL A 139 -24.81 -4.58 18.22
CA VAL A 139 -24.46 -3.66 17.12
C VAL A 139 -22.98 -3.77 16.74
N GLN A 140 -22.10 -3.95 17.73
CA GLN A 140 -20.68 -4.23 17.47
C GLN A 140 -20.52 -5.59 16.78
N GLU A 141 -21.26 -6.61 17.21
CA GLU A 141 -21.30 -7.93 16.56
C GLU A 141 -21.86 -7.85 15.15
N PHE A 142 -22.87 -7.03 14.89
CA PHE A 142 -23.44 -6.83 13.56
C PHE A 142 -22.45 -6.13 12.60
N ILE A 143 -21.79 -5.06 13.03
CA ILE A 143 -20.76 -4.36 12.25
C ILE A 143 -19.54 -5.28 12.06
N ALA A 144 -19.12 -5.98 13.11
CA ALA A 144 -18.03 -6.95 13.03
C ALA A 144 -18.37 -8.09 12.08
N ALA A 145 -19.61 -8.61 12.09
CA ALA A 145 -20.05 -9.66 11.17
C ALA A 145 -20.09 -9.18 9.71
N ASP A 146 -20.59 -7.96 9.45
CA ASP A 146 -20.67 -7.38 8.11
C ASP A 146 -19.28 -7.01 7.54
N GLN A 147 -18.36 -6.57 8.40
CA GLN A 147 -16.96 -6.32 8.03
C GLN A 147 -16.11 -7.60 7.97
N ALA A 148 -16.37 -8.61 8.80
CA ALA A 148 -15.60 -9.86 8.84
C ALA A 148 -15.75 -10.68 7.56
N GLU A 149 -16.89 -10.61 6.87
CA GLU A 149 -17.04 -11.26 5.57
C GLU A 149 -16.18 -10.62 4.48
N ASN A 150 -15.93 -9.31 4.58
CA ASN A 150 -15.31 -8.50 3.53
C ASN A 150 -13.82 -8.16 3.79
N VAL A 151 -13.35 -8.16 5.04
CA VAL A 151 -11.95 -7.94 5.42
C VAL A 151 -11.31 -9.28 5.79
N ARG A 152 -11.14 -10.16 4.80
CA ARG A 152 -10.46 -11.47 4.97
C ARG A 152 -8.94 -11.40 4.88
N ASN A 153 -8.33 -10.24 5.11
CA ASN A 153 -6.88 -10.14 5.21
C ASN A 153 -6.52 -9.86 6.66
N PRO A 154 -5.81 -10.76 7.36
CA PRO A 154 -5.21 -10.41 8.64
C PRO A 154 -4.34 -9.15 8.43
N GLN A 155 -4.33 -8.27 9.42
CA GLN A 155 -3.44 -7.11 9.41
C GLN A 155 -2.02 -7.61 9.18
N VAL A 156 -1.39 -7.16 8.09
CA VAL A 156 0.03 -7.43 7.85
C VAL A 156 0.79 -6.55 8.83
N ASP A 157 1.55 -7.17 9.73
CA ASP A 157 2.43 -6.41 10.61
C ASP A 157 3.41 -5.61 9.75
N PRO A 158 3.46 -4.28 9.89
CA PRO A 158 4.40 -3.48 9.14
C PRO A 158 5.82 -3.94 9.50
N PRO A 159 6.74 -4.02 8.52
CA PRO A 159 8.12 -4.36 8.79
C PRO A 159 8.68 -3.48 9.92
N PRO A 160 9.55 -4.02 10.80
CA PRO A 160 10.11 -3.26 11.90
C PRO A 160 10.79 -2.01 11.36
N LYS A 161 10.42 -0.85 11.90
CA LYS A 161 10.95 0.47 11.50
C LYS A 161 12.39 0.73 11.95
N GLY A 162 13.00 -0.23 12.67
CA GLY A 162 14.36 -0.10 13.16
C GLY A 162 15.33 -0.05 12.00
N CYS A 163 16.14 1.00 11.93
CA CYS A 163 17.30 1.04 11.06
C CYS A 163 18.19 -0.17 11.41
N PRO A 164 18.59 -1.01 10.43
CA PRO A 164 19.48 -2.13 10.69
C PRO A 164 20.88 -1.65 11.10
N PHE A 165 21.22 -0.41 10.75
CA PHE A 165 22.41 0.29 11.23
C PHE A 165 22.19 0.75 12.67
N GLY A 166 23.06 0.31 13.58
CA GLY A 166 22.92 0.58 15.01
C GLY A 166 23.05 2.06 15.40
N ASP A 167 23.73 2.86 14.58
CA ASP A 167 23.97 4.29 14.77
C ASP A 167 23.72 5.10 13.49
N ASN A 168 23.46 6.40 13.64
CA ASN A 168 23.24 7.28 12.48
C ASN A 168 24.50 7.45 11.61
N GLY A 169 25.72 7.29 12.17
CA GLY A 169 26.97 7.47 11.44
C GLY A 169 27.23 6.36 10.42
N THR A 170 26.96 5.10 10.79
CA THR A 170 27.04 3.97 9.86
C THR A 170 26.00 4.07 8.75
N PHE A 171 24.79 4.58 9.05
CA PHE A 171 23.79 4.85 8.02
C PHE A 171 24.23 5.96 7.05
N GLU A 172 24.78 7.08 7.53
CA GLU A 172 25.31 8.15 6.66
C GLU A 172 26.48 7.64 5.79
N THR A 173 27.33 6.78 6.35
CA THR A 173 28.41 6.11 5.62
C THR A 173 27.84 5.23 4.51
N PHE A 174 26.85 4.39 4.83
CA PHE A 174 26.13 3.58 3.85
C PHE A 174 25.55 4.43 2.71
N GLN A 175 24.87 5.54 3.02
CA GLN A 175 24.28 6.41 2.01
C GLN A 175 25.34 7.03 1.09
N THR A 176 26.46 7.47 1.67
CA THR A 176 27.56 8.09 0.93
C THR A 176 28.21 7.08 -0.01
N VAL A 177 28.58 5.90 0.51
CA VAL A 177 29.20 4.82 -0.27
C VAL A 177 28.25 4.32 -1.36
N LEU A 178 26.96 4.19 -1.07
CA LEU A 178 25.97 3.78 -2.06
C LEU A 178 25.87 4.80 -3.20
N ALA A 179 25.83 6.10 -2.89
CA ALA A 179 25.79 7.15 -3.90
C ALA A 179 27.03 7.11 -4.82
N ASP A 180 28.21 6.90 -4.24
CA ASP A 180 29.46 6.81 -4.98
C ASP A 180 29.52 5.55 -5.87
N VAL A 181 29.11 4.39 -5.34
CA VAL A 181 29.09 3.12 -6.08
C VAL A 181 28.11 3.18 -7.25
N VAL A 182 26.92 3.76 -7.03
CA VAL A 182 25.91 3.97 -8.09
C VAL A 182 26.43 4.95 -9.13
N GLY A 183 27.03 6.07 -8.71
CA GLY A 183 27.62 7.07 -9.62
C GLY A 183 28.78 6.51 -10.44
N ALA A 184 29.56 5.59 -9.88
CA ALA A 184 30.65 4.91 -10.56
C ALA A 184 30.21 3.71 -11.41
N GLY A 185 28.94 3.29 -11.35
CA GLY A 185 28.42 2.12 -12.07
C GLY A 185 29.08 0.80 -11.66
N ARG A 186 29.59 0.69 -10.42
CA ARG A 186 30.25 -0.52 -9.93
C ARG A 186 29.20 -1.51 -9.44
N LEU A 187 29.17 -2.69 -10.03
CA LEU A 187 28.23 -3.76 -9.67
C LEU A 187 28.96 -4.86 -8.89
N PRO A 188 28.42 -5.33 -7.76
CA PRO A 188 29.02 -6.40 -6.99
C PRO A 188 28.89 -7.76 -7.70
N GLU A 189 29.93 -8.58 -7.60
CA GLU A 189 29.93 -9.94 -8.13
C GLU A 189 29.04 -10.87 -7.28
N GLY A 190 28.55 -11.97 -7.87
CA GLY A 190 27.81 -13.00 -7.14
C GLY A 190 26.30 -12.73 -6.95
N PHE A 191 25.80 -11.54 -7.31
CA PHE A 191 24.36 -11.20 -7.26
C PHE A 191 23.61 -11.47 -8.56
N GLY A 192 24.21 -12.14 -9.55
CA GLY A 192 23.53 -12.50 -10.81
C GLY A 192 23.13 -11.30 -11.68
N ILE A 193 23.71 -10.13 -11.45
CA ILE A 193 23.39 -8.89 -12.18
C ILE A 193 24.29 -8.67 -13.41
N LEU A 194 25.49 -9.25 -13.42
CA LEU A 194 26.45 -9.10 -14.50
C LEU A 194 25.99 -9.86 -15.75
N GLU A 195 26.12 -9.22 -16.92
CA GLU A 195 25.68 -9.77 -18.22
C GLU A 195 26.31 -11.13 -18.54
N ASN A 196 27.52 -11.38 -18.05
CA ASN A 196 28.23 -12.66 -18.21
C ASN A 196 27.60 -13.85 -17.47
N LYS A 197 26.60 -13.60 -16.63
CA LYS A 197 25.81 -14.62 -15.92
C LYS A 197 24.41 -14.79 -16.48
N TRP A 198 24.04 -14.05 -17.52
CA TRP A 198 22.75 -14.21 -18.16
C TRP A 198 22.83 -15.35 -19.17
N ASP A 199 21.77 -16.15 -19.25
CA ASP A 199 21.63 -17.13 -20.33
C ASP A 199 21.51 -16.39 -21.68
N ASP A 200 21.60 -17.11 -22.81
CA ASP A 200 21.54 -16.57 -24.19
C ASP A 200 20.30 -15.68 -24.50
N GLY A 201 19.31 -15.62 -23.58
CA GLY A 201 18.12 -14.78 -23.65
C GLY A 201 18.19 -13.43 -22.89
N GLY A 202 19.32 -13.07 -22.28
CA GLY A 202 19.52 -11.80 -21.57
C GLY A 202 18.84 -11.72 -20.18
N TYR A 203 18.71 -10.50 -19.63
CA TYR A 203 18.15 -10.26 -18.29
C TYR A 203 16.62 -10.41 -18.22
N GLY A 204 16.13 -11.64 -18.41
CA GLY A 204 14.75 -12.08 -18.15
C GLY A 204 13.67 -11.00 -18.38
N VAL A 205 13.21 -10.88 -19.63
CA VAL A 205 12.25 -9.84 -20.07
C VAL A 205 10.88 -10.01 -19.42
N THR A 206 10.54 -11.21 -18.96
CA THR A 206 9.24 -11.54 -18.37
C THR A 206 9.40 -12.34 -17.09
N GLU A 207 8.63 -12.00 -16.06
CA GLU A 207 8.58 -12.76 -14.81
C GLU A 207 7.14 -13.28 -14.56
N PRO A 208 6.96 -14.58 -14.31
CA PRO A 208 5.64 -15.16 -14.09
C PRO A 208 5.16 -14.91 -12.66
N ILE A 209 3.99 -14.27 -12.51
CA ILE A 209 3.36 -14.07 -11.21
C ILE A 209 2.12 -14.97 -11.04
N LYS A 210 2.00 -15.60 -9.86
CA LYS A 210 0.80 -16.38 -9.49
C LYS A 210 -0.35 -15.45 -9.14
N MET A 211 -1.44 -15.51 -9.90
CA MET A 211 -2.69 -14.78 -9.68
C MET A 211 -3.67 -15.57 -8.82
N ARG A 212 -4.71 -14.89 -8.33
CA ARG A 212 -5.83 -15.52 -7.61
C ARG A 212 -6.49 -16.58 -8.51
N GLY A 213 -6.81 -17.74 -7.92
CA GLY A 213 -7.42 -18.86 -8.64
C GLY A 213 -6.42 -19.73 -9.41
N GLY A 214 -5.12 -19.66 -9.08
CA GLY A 214 -4.10 -20.56 -9.62
C GLY A 214 -3.61 -20.21 -11.03
N LYS A 215 -4.14 -19.16 -11.64
CA LYS A 215 -3.69 -18.67 -12.95
C LYS A 215 -2.31 -18.02 -12.80
N THR A 216 -1.45 -18.17 -13.81
CA THR A 216 -0.19 -17.43 -13.92
C THR A 216 -0.34 -16.32 -14.95
N ALA A 217 0.33 -15.19 -14.74
CA ALA A 217 0.45 -14.14 -15.73
C ALA A 217 1.91 -13.74 -15.88
N ASP A 218 2.37 -13.65 -17.12
CA ASP A 218 3.72 -13.20 -17.43
C ASP A 218 3.74 -11.68 -17.49
N ILE A 219 4.53 -11.07 -16.60
CA ILE A 219 4.67 -9.63 -16.52
C ILE A 219 5.96 -9.23 -17.22
N ALA A 220 5.86 -8.37 -18.23
CA ALA A 220 7.03 -7.80 -18.88
C ALA A 220 7.74 -6.83 -17.91
N LEU A 221 9.04 -7.04 -17.73
CA LEU A 221 9.93 -6.17 -16.97
C LEU A 221 10.98 -5.60 -17.93
N PRO A 222 10.68 -4.48 -18.62
CA PRO A 222 11.62 -3.84 -19.52
C PRO A 222 12.96 -3.56 -18.86
N LEU A 223 14.05 -3.91 -19.54
CA LEU A 223 15.42 -3.77 -19.05
C LEU A 223 15.68 -2.33 -18.59
N GLU A 224 15.34 -1.36 -19.43
CA GLU A 224 15.59 0.07 -19.20
C GLU A 224 14.99 0.60 -17.89
N LEU A 225 13.87 0.02 -17.45
CA LEU A 225 13.17 0.46 -16.24
C LEU A 225 13.60 -0.34 -15.00
N TRP A 226 13.72 -1.66 -15.12
CA TRP A 226 13.85 -2.55 -13.97
C TRP A 226 15.29 -2.99 -13.70
N TYR A 227 16.17 -2.99 -14.70
CA TYR A 227 17.58 -3.31 -14.49
C TYR A 227 18.29 -2.28 -13.60
N PRO A 228 18.15 -0.95 -13.78
CA PRO A 228 18.77 0.01 -12.87
C PRO A 228 18.32 -0.16 -11.42
N ARG A 229 17.05 -0.52 -11.22
CA ARG A 229 16.47 -0.82 -9.90
C ARG A 229 17.09 -2.08 -9.29
N ALA A 230 17.26 -3.14 -10.07
CA ALA A 230 17.93 -4.36 -9.62
C ALA A 230 19.42 -4.12 -9.31
N ALA A 231 20.10 -3.32 -10.12
CA ALA A 231 21.49 -2.93 -9.92
C ALA A 231 21.65 -2.17 -8.59
N LEU A 232 20.76 -1.19 -8.35
CA LEU A 232 20.70 -0.45 -7.10
C LEU A 232 20.48 -1.37 -5.90
N TRP A 233 19.55 -2.34 -6.01
CA TRP A 233 19.33 -3.34 -4.97
C TRP A 233 20.60 -4.14 -4.67
N CYS A 234 21.28 -4.67 -5.68
CA CYS A 234 22.47 -5.49 -5.49
C CYS A 234 23.62 -4.69 -4.85
N ALA A 235 23.87 -3.48 -5.34
CA ALA A 235 24.88 -2.59 -4.78
C ALA A 235 24.59 -2.27 -3.31
N ALA A 236 23.34 -1.91 -3.01
CA ALA A 236 22.92 -1.58 -1.66
C ALA A 236 22.99 -2.78 -0.72
N LEU A 237 22.57 -3.96 -1.16
CA LEU A 237 22.64 -5.17 -0.35
C LEU A 237 24.09 -5.54 -0.03
N TYR A 238 24.99 -5.45 -1.02
CA TYR A 238 26.43 -5.71 -0.82
C TYR A 238 27.04 -4.77 0.23
N ILE A 239 26.80 -3.46 0.11
CA ILE A 239 27.34 -2.47 1.05
C ILE A 239 26.73 -2.67 2.45
N MET A 240 25.43 -2.95 2.53
CA MET A 240 24.76 -3.21 3.80
C MET A 240 25.35 -4.43 4.50
N THR A 241 25.58 -5.54 3.77
CA THR A 241 26.19 -6.75 4.35
C THR A 241 27.61 -6.50 4.83
N ASP A 242 28.40 -5.75 4.07
CA ASP A 242 29.79 -5.41 4.40
C ASP A 242 29.87 -4.57 5.69
N ILE A 243 29.08 -3.50 5.78
CA ILE A 243 29.02 -2.63 6.97
C ILE A 243 28.50 -3.39 8.20
N MET A 244 27.50 -4.26 8.02
CA MET A 244 26.95 -5.05 9.12
C MET A 244 27.93 -6.11 9.62
N GLU A 245 28.71 -6.72 8.73
CA GLU A 245 29.77 -7.68 9.11
C GLU A 245 30.91 -6.98 9.86
N GLU A 246 31.35 -5.80 9.41
CA GLU A 246 32.36 -5.01 10.11
C GLU A 246 31.90 -4.56 11.51
N ALA A 247 30.62 -4.21 11.67
CA ALA A 247 30.05 -3.82 12.96
C ALA A 247 29.88 -5.00 13.94
N ALA A 248 29.93 -6.25 13.45
CA ALA A 248 29.79 -7.46 14.26
C ALA A 248 31.14 -8.01 14.78
N LEU A 249 32.27 -7.50 14.27
CA LEU A 249 33.64 -7.85 14.68
C LEU A 249 34.14 -6.98 15.84
#